data_AF-A0A3E0DQB4-F1
#
_entry.id   AF-A0A3E0DQB4-F1
#
_cell.length_a   1.000
_cell.length_b   1.000
_cell.length_c   1.000
_cell.angle_alpha   90.00
_cell.angle_beta   90.00
_cell.angle_gamma   90.00
#
_symmetry.space_group_name_H-M   'P 1'
#
loop_
_entity.id
_entity.type
_entity.pdbx_description
1 polymer ?
#
loop_
_entity_poly.entity_id
_entity_poly.type
_entity_poly.pdbx_seq_one_letter_code
_entity_poly.pdbx_strand_id
1 'polypeptide(L)'
;MKKNEIVKINQRSLPSKGPNALEKFGKLQGKLAALKSSLNKNEVIPRIYNQLVLFVLDGSRSMEGLSLNKISKAQDIHENVQKVLDRLRNSKNKTSFDICFVAFSDEFKNVFGIKELKEVSEQQSFNSLKLLDKTGGTQLLPALCEVEKMVDEYMDMKDNLLPRNTLILLMTDGMMDDYKDSLMKIEELKLNENLSISVMYLDQLIEEGSKWYSWDEEKDELDYSKETPVEEVREKRKKRAEKLKHFASSDDLFMSAVDPEAIRNHMINSITATSQLI
;
A
#
# COMPACT_ATOMS: atom_id res chain seq x y z
N MET A 1 -12.41 17.17 -64.91
CA MET A 1 -13.34 18.01 -64.12
C MET A 1 -14.73 17.42 -64.19
N LYS A 2 -15.23 16.83 -63.09
CA LYS A 2 -16.65 16.46 -62.92
C LYS A 2 -17.06 16.81 -61.48
N LYS A 3 -18.13 17.62 -61.38
CA LYS A 3 -18.87 17.92 -60.14
C LYS A 3 -19.49 16.62 -59.61
N ASN A 4 -19.57 16.47 -58.29
CA ASN A 4 -20.52 15.54 -57.66
C ASN A 4 -21.28 16.26 -56.55
N GLU A 5 -22.61 16.21 -56.69
CA GLU A 5 -23.64 16.65 -55.76
C GLU A 5 -23.65 15.80 -54.47
N ILE A 6 -24.17 16.38 -53.41
CA ILE A 6 -24.45 15.73 -52.13
C ILE A 6 -25.92 15.31 -52.12
N VAL A 7 -26.19 14.02 -51.87
CA VAL A 7 -27.54 13.47 -51.72
C VAL A 7 -27.69 12.75 -50.37
N LYS A 8 -28.85 12.99 -49.74
CA LYS A 8 -29.28 12.57 -48.39
C LYS A 8 -29.60 11.08 -48.30
N ILE A 9 -29.20 10.42 -47.21
CA ILE A 9 -29.65 9.05 -46.87
C ILE A 9 -30.67 9.12 -45.73
N ASN A 10 -31.83 8.48 -45.95
CA ASN A 10 -32.97 8.43 -45.03
C ASN A 10 -32.72 7.54 -43.81
N GLN A 11 -33.18 8.00 -42.65
CA GLN A 11 -33.25 7.27 -41.39
C GLN A 11 -34.14 6.01 -41.51
N ARG A 12 -33.64 4.86 -41.03
CA ARG A 12 -34.48 3.72 -40.62
C ARG A 12 -34.13 3.30 -39.19
N SER A 13 -35.05 3.67 -38.29
CA SER A 13 -35.45 3.06 -37.02
C SER A 13 -34.40 2.30 -36.18
N LEU A 14 -33.97 2.97 -35.10
CA LEU A 14 -33.39 2.35 -33.91
C LEU A 14 -34.43 1.45 -33.21
N PRO A 15 -34.06 0.26 -32.70
CA PRO A 15 -34.92 -0.51 -31.81
C PRO A 15 -34.98 0.16 -30.43
N SER A 16 -36.20 0.37 -29.95
CA SER A 16 -36.51 0.81 -28.59
C SER A 16 -36.36 -0.34 -27.58
N LYS A 17 -35.61 -0.11 -26.50
CA LYS A 17 -35.99 -0.33 -25.07
C LYS A 17 -34.84 -0.81 -24.19
N GLY A 18 -34.66 -0.07 -23.10
CA GLY A 18 -34.02 -0.44 -21.85
C GLY A 18 -33.85 0.83 -21.02
N PRO A 19 -34.19 0.87 -19.71
CA PRO A 19 -33.98 2.08 -18.92
C PRO A 19 -32.51 2.46 -18.99
N ASN A 20 -32.23 3.71 -19.39
CA ASN A 20 -30.87 4.22 -19.55
C ASN A 20 -30.05 3.91 -18.30
N ALA A 21 -28.79 3.49 -18.47
CA ALA A 21 -27.86 3.32 -17.35
C ALA A 21 -27.82 4.55 -16.43
N LEU A 22 -28.04 5.75 -17.00
CA LEU A 22 -28.25 7.02 -16.30
C LEU A 22 -29.48 7.06 -15.36
N GLU A 23 -30.60 6.43 -15.70
CA GLU A 23 -31.78 6.34 -14.83
C GLU A 23 -31.59 5.33 -13.69
N LYS A 24 -30.86 4.23 -13.95
CA LYS A 24 -30.45 3.28 -12.89
C LYS A 24 -29.45 3.93 -11.92
N PHE A 25 -28.52 4.72 -12.45
CA PHE A 25 -27.51 5.49 -11.69
C PHE A 25 -28.16 6.56 -10.81
N GLY A 26 -29.14 7.32 -11.36
CA GLY A 26 -29.92 8.30 -10.59
C GLY A 26 -30.72 7.67 -9.45
N LYS A 27 -31.24 6.44 -9.64
CA LYS A 27 -31.94 5.70 -8.58
C LYS A 27 -30.99 5.16 -7.51
N LEU A 28 -29.76 4.77 -7.86
CA LEU A 28 -28.76 4.31 -6.90
C LEU A 28 -28.20 5.46 -6.06
N GLN A 29 -27.87 6.59 -6.69
CA GLN A 29 -27.45 7.81 -6.01
C GLN A 29 -28.56 8.38 -5.12
N GLY A 30 -29.81 8.34 -5.59
CA GLY A 30 -30.97 8.73 -4.79
C GLY A 30 -31.16 7.83 -3.55
N LYS A 31 -30.93 6.52 -3.68
CA LYS A 31 -30.96 5.57 -2.54
C LYS A 31 -29.79 5.79 -1.57
N LEU A 32 -28.59 6.05 -2.07
CA LEU A 32 -27.38 6.35 -1.26
C LEU A 32 -27.51 7.68 -0.52
N ALA A 33 -28.09 8.70 -1.16
CA ALA A 33 -28.38 9.98 -0.53
C ALA A 33 -29.48 9.85 0.54
N ALA A 34 -30.53 9.06 0.26
CA ALA A 34 -31.60 8.78 1.22
C ALA A 34 -31.12 7.94 2.42
N LEU A 35 -30.23 6.95 2.21
CA LEU A 35 -29.59 6.20 3.29
C LEU A 35 -28.65 7.07 4.12
N LYS A 36 -27.88 7.96 3.47
CA LYS A 36 -27.00 8.92 4.15
C LYS A 36 -27.77 9.98 4.95
N SER A 37 -28.99 10.33 4.54
CA SER A 37 -29.84 11.28 5.27
C SER A 37 -30.70 10.62 6.34
N SER A 38 -30.92 9.30 6.27
CA SER A 38 -31.70 8.55 7.26
C SER A 38 -30.86 7.94 8.39
N LEU A 39 -29.55 7.80 8.22
CA LEU A 39 -28.66 7.26 9.25
C LEU A 39 -28.36 8.33 10.30
N ASN A 40 -28.81 8.10 11.53
CA ASN A 40 -28.45 8.92 12.68
C ASN A 40 -26.92 8.91 12.85
N LYS A 41 -26.33 9.98 13.39
CA LYS A 41 -24.87 10.14 13.58
C LYS A 41 -24.18 8.99 14.36
N ASN A 42 -24.94 8.08 14.97
CA ASN A 42 -24.46 6.95 15.76
C ASN A 42 -24.69 5.57 15.12
N GLU A 43 -25.23 5.47 13.91
CA GLU A 43 -25.44 4.18 13.25
C GLU A 43 -24.21 3.75 12.44
N VAL A 44 -23.78 2.51 12.67
CA VAL A 44 -22.70 1.85 11.93
C VAL A 44 -23.12 1.72 10.48
N ILE A 45 -22.37 2.34 9.56
CA ILE A 45 -22.63 2.24 8.13
C ILE A 45 -22.41 0.76 7.72
N PRO A 46 -23.43 0.10 7.11
CA PRO A 46 -23.27 -1.24 6.59
C PRO A 46 -22.10 -1.32 5.60
N ARG A 47 -21.38 -2.46 5.60
CA ARG A 47 -20.28 -2.71 4.67
C ARG A 47 -20.82 -2.71 3.24
N ILE A 48 -20.34 -1.78 2.41
CA ILE A 48 -20.75 -1.62 1.01
C ILE A 48 -19.59 -1.84 0.02
N TYR A 49 -18.38 -2.04 0.53
CA TYR A 49 -17.18 -2.44 -0.21
C TYR A 49 -16.20 -3.11 0.77
N ASN A 50 -15.26 -3.84 0.20
CA ASN A 50 -14.25 -4.61 0.92
C ASN A 50 -12.87 -4.00 0.65
N GLN A 51 -12.18 -3.61 1.71
CA GLN A 51 -10.88 -2.94 1.62
C GLN A 51 -9.84 -3.66 2.45
N LEU A 52 -8.91 -4.34 1.78
CA LEU A 52 -7.76 -4.94 2.44
C LEU A 52 -6.64 -3.91 2.54
N VAL A 53 -6.14 -3.68 3.75
CA VAL A 53 -4.87 -2.99 3.99
C VAL A 53 -3.85 -4.04 4.42
N LEU A 54 -2.89 -4.34 3.55
CA LEU A 54 -1.84 -5.32 3.78
C LEU A 54 -0.53 -4.59 4.06
N PHE A 55 -0.01 -4.74 5.28
CA PHE A 55 1.27 -4.17 5.68
C PHE A 55 2.41 -5.15 5.38
N VAL A 56 3.44 -4.69 4.68
CA VAL A 56 4.67 -5.44 4.41
C VAL A 56 5.81 -4.74 5.14
N LEU A 57 6.28 -5.34 6.23
CA LEU A 57 7.19 -4.72 7.19
C LEU A 57 8.59 -5.27 7.04
N ASP A 58 9.53 -4.39 6.71
CA ASP A 58 10.96 -4.72 6.74
C ASP A 58 11.41 -4.92 8.19
N GLY A 59 11.99 -6.08 8.47
CA GLY A 59 12.57 -6.47 9.75
C GLY A 59 14.04 -6.82 9.64
N SER A 60 14.73 -6.39 8.57
CA SER A 60 16.18 -6.55 8.42
C SER A 60 16.95 -5.79 9.49
N ARG A 61 18.23 -6.15 9.70
CA ARG A 61 19.11 -5.51 10.68
C ARG A 61 19.26 -4.01 10.47
N SER A 62 19.12 -3.52 9.24
CA SER A 62 19.17 -2.08 8.97
C SER A 62 18.09 -1.33 9.76
N MET A 63 16.98 -1.97 10.12
CA MET A 63 15.87 -1.41 10.91
C MET A 63 16.23 -1.09 12.37
N GLU A 64 17.38 -1.55 12.86
CA GLU A 64 17.94 -1.13 14.15
C GLU A 64 18.38 0.34 14.13
N GLY A 65 18.74 0.86 12.95
CA GLY A 65 19.18 2.24 12.77
C GLY A 65 18.14 3.25 13.25
N LEU A 66 18.63 4.37 13.81
CA LEU A 66 17.77 5.45 14.29
C LEU A 66 17.05 6.13 13.12
N SER A 67 15.74 6.31 13.21
CA SER A 67 14.96 7.12 12.29
C SER A 67 15.10 8.61 12.60
N LEU A 68 14.48 9.47 11.78
CA LEU A 68 14.41 10.92 12.02
C LEU A 68 13.76 11.27 13.37
N ASN A 69 12.95 10.38 13.93
CA ASN A 69 12.30 10.53 15.23
C ASN A 69 13.20 10.11 16.42
N LYS A 70 14.48 9.77 16.17
CA LYS A 70 15.46 9.32 17.19
C LYS A 70 15.06 8.04 17.94
N ILE A 71 14.22 7.23 17.31
CA ILE A 71 13.86 5.86 17.72
C ILE A 71 14.37 4.89 16.65
N SER A 72 14.41 3.58 16.89
CA SER A 72 14.76 2.65 15.80
C SER A 72 13.72 2.72 14.68
N LYS A 73 14.11 2.50 13.43
CA LYS A 73 13.18 2.44 12.29
C LYS A 73 12.09 1.39 12.50
N ALA A 74 12.41 0.25 13.12
CA ALA A 74 11.41 -0.75 13.48
C ALA A 74 10.37 -0.24 14.50
N GLN A 75 10.78 0.61 15.44
CA GLN A 75 9.85 1.26 16.35
C GLN A 75 9.04 2.36 15.66
N ASP A 76 9.64 3.08 14.71
CA ASP A 76 8.93 4.05 13.87
C ASP A 76 7.85 3.35 13.02
N ILE A 77 8.15 2.18 12.43
CA ILE A 77 7.16 1.31 11.77
C ILE A 77 5.98 1.06 12.72
N HIS A 78 6.25 0.62 13.95
CA HIS A 78 5.19 0.34 14.92
C HIS A 78 4.29 1.54 15.18
N GLU A 79 4.88 2.71 15.45
CA GLU A 79 4.11 3.93 15.72
C GLU A 79 3.28 4.37 14.53
N ASN A 80 3.82 4.26 13.32
CA ASN A 80 3.10 4.62 12.11
C ASN A 80 1.97 3.63 11.78
N VAL A 81 2.19 2.33 11.97
CA VAL A 81 1.13 1.32 11.86
C VAL A 81 -0.01 1.63 12.84
N GLN A 82 0.30 1.93 14.11
CA GLN A 82 -0.72 2.28 15.11
C GLN A 82 -1.51 3.53 14.70
N LYS A 83 -0.84 4.58 14.22
CA LYS A 83 -1.51 5.78 13.68
C LYS A 83 -2.47 5.46 12.53
N VAL A 84 -2.09 4.57 11.61
CA VAL A 84 -2.96 4.13 10.51
C VAL A 84 -4.15 3.34 11.05
N LEU A 85 -3.92 2.34 11.90
CA LEU A 85 -5.01 1.54 12.47
C LEU A 85 -6.00 2.40 13.25
N ASP A 86 -5.53 3.31 14.09
CA ASP A 86 -6.38 4.25 14.84
C ASP A 86 -7.17 5.15 13.91
N ARG A 87 -6.56 5.60 12.81
CA ARG A 87 -7.26 6.41 11.81
C ARG A 87 -8.40 5.63 11.15
N LEU A 88 -8.16 4.36 10.81
CA LEU A 88 -9.15 3.46 10.21
C LEU A 88 -10.27 3.12 11.20
N ARG A 89 -9.94 2.85 12.48
CA ARG A 89 -10.92 2.59 13.56
C ARG A 89 -11.86 3.78 13.78
N ASN A 90 -11.32 4.99 13.63
CA ASN A 90 -12.07 6.25 13.74
C ASN A 90 -12.74 6.69 12.43
N SER A 91 -12.65 5.90 11.36
CA SER A 91 -13.34 6.18 10.09
C SER A 91 -14.83 5.85 10.18
N LYS A 92 -15.66 6.61 9.46
CA LYS A 92 -17.07 6.26 9.24
C LYS A 92 -17.24 4.93 8.50
N ASN A 93 -16.20 4.49 7.79
CA ASN A 93 -16.17 3.27 6.99
C ASN A 93 -15.40 2.14 7.67
N LYS A 94 -15.22 2.19 9.00
CA LYS A 94 -14.39 1.24 9.76
C LYS A 94 -14.75 -0.25 9.54
N THR A 95 -16.01 -0.53 9.21
CA THR A 95 -16.53 -1.88 8.90
C THR A 95 -16.11 -2.41 7.54
N SER A 96 -15.54 -1.58 6.68
CA SER A 96 -15.09 -1.98 5.34
C SER A 96 -13.65 -2.48 5.31
N PHE A 97 -12.87 -2.24 6.37
CA PHE A 97 -11.45 -2.53 6.40
C PHE A 97 -11.15 -3.92 6.97
N ASP A 98 -10.43 -4.70 6.17
CA ASP A 98 -9.73 -5.89 6.59
C ASP A 98 -8.23 -5.61 6.58
N ILE A 99 -7.49 -6.28 7.46
CA ILE A 99 -6.10 -5.99 7.75
C ILE A 99 -5.29 -7.29 7.70
N CYS A 100 -4.09 -7.21 7.12
CA CYS A 100 -3.12 -8.30 7.08
C CYS A 100 -1.71 -7.75 7.30
N PHE A 101 -0.81 -8.57 7.86
CA PHE A 101 0.58 -8.19 8.13
C PHE A 101 1.54 -9.30 7.70
N VAL A 102 2.52 -8.93 6.89
CA VAL A 102 3.68 -9.75 6.53
C VAL A 102 4.93 -9.00 6.97
N ALA A 103 5.85 -9.69 7.65
CA ALA A 103 7.19 -9.16 7.96
C ALA A 103 8.23 -9.91 7.13
N PHE A 104 9.32 -9.25 6.72
CA PHE A 104 10.38 -9.86 5.91
C PHE A 104 11.80 -9.42 6.28
N SER A 105 12.78 -10.29 6.03
CA SER A 105 14.24 -10.13 6.13
C SER A 105 14.90 -11.21 5.26
N ASP A 106 15.78 -12.09 5.77
CA ASP A 106 16.18 -13.36 5.13
C ASP A 106 15.00 -14.33 4.94
N GLU A 107 14.01 -14.23 5.82
CA GLU A 107 12.79 -15.02 5.79
C GLU A 107 11.59 -14.08 5.77
N PHE A 108 10.40 -14.64 5.57
CA PHE A 108 9.16 -13.88 5.77
C PHE A 108 8.27 -14.60 6.77
N LYS A 109 7.42 -13.81 7.43
CA LYS A 109 6.42 -14.31 8.36
C LYS A 109 5.10 -13.61 8.12
N ASN A 110 4.07 -14.42 7.88
CA ASN A 110 2.70 -13.99 8.03
C ASN A 110 2.42 -13.79 9.53
N VAL A 111 2.40 -12.52 9.98
CA VAL A 111 2.21 -12.16 11.39
C VAL A 111 0.80 -12.57 11.83
N PHE A 112 -0.17 -12.32 10.95
CA PHE A 112 -1.50 -12.93 10.96
C PHE A 112 -2.17 -12.72 9.60
N GLY A 113 -2.96 -13.72 9.17
CA GLY A 113 -3.74 -13.65 7.94
C GLY A 113 -4.86 -12.61 7.99
N ILE A 114 -5.61 -12.46 6.91
CA ILE A 114 -6.63 -11.41 6.77
C ILE A 114 -7.66 -11.47 7.90
N LYS A 115 -7.82 -10.36 8.63
CA LYS A 115 -8.78 -10.18 9.72
C LYS A 115 -9.58 -8.90 9.54
N GLU A 116 -10.80 -8.86 10.05
CA GLU A 116 -11.52 -7.59 10.16
C GLU A 116 -10.76 -6.64 11.09
N LEU A 117 -10.77 -5.33 10.81
CA LEU A 117 -10.08 -4.33 11.63
C LEU A 117 -10.43 -4.40 13.13
N LYS A 118 -11.69 -4.76 13.46
CA LYS A 118 -12.18 -4.90 14.84
C LYS A 118 -11.49 -6.03 15.63
N GLU A 119 -10.89 -6.99 14.93
CA GLU A 119 -10.21 -8.16 15.51
C GLU A 119 -8.72 -7.92 15.72
N VAL A 120 -8.19 -6.81 15.19
CA VAL A 120 -6.79 -6.42 15.39
C VAL A 120 -6.64 -5.77 16.77
N SER A 121 -5.96 -6.47 17.67
CA SER A 121 -5.65 -6.00 19.02
C SER A 121 -4.89 -4.67 19.01
N GLU A 122 -5.28 -3.75 19.89
CA GLU A 122 -4.58 -2.48 20.11
C GLU A 122 -3.21 -2.70 20.77
N GLN A 123 -3.07 -3.78 21.56
CA GLN A 123 -1.83 -4.14 22.26
C GLN A 123 -0.85 -4.91 21.37
N GLN A 124 -1.20 -5.20 20.11
CA GLN A 124 -0.32 -5.91 19.19
C GLN A 124 0.94 -5.08 18.91
N SER A 125 2.11 -5.69 19.11
CA SER A 125 3.37 -5.11 18.69
C SER A 125 3.53 -5.31 17.18
N PHE A 126 3.88 -4.22 16.50
CA PHE A 126 4.22 -4.18 15.07
C PHE A 126 5.69 -3.77 14.84
N ASN A 127 6.49 -3.79 15.90
CA ASN A 127 7.93 -3.58 15.80
C ASN A 127 8.54 -4.77 15.05
N SER A 128 9.00 -4.54 13.81
CA SER A 128 9.36 -5.60 12.86
C SER A 128 10.52 -6.47 13.31
N LEU A 129 11.49 -5.92 14.05
CA LEU A 129 12.61 -6.67 14.63
C LEU A 129 12.18 -7.71 15.68
N LYS A 130 10.97 -7.59 16.23
CA LYS A 130 10.42 -8.55 17.20
C LYS A 130 9.55 -9.63 16.54
N LEU A 131 9.34 -9.54 15.23
CA LEU A 131 8.44 -10.43 14.49
C LEU A 131 9.18 -11.60 13.84
N LEU A 132 10.46 -11.43 13.51
CA LEU A 132 11.29 -12.38 12.77
C LEU A 132 12.41 -12.92 13.66
N ASP A 133 12.84 -14.17 13.40
CA ASP A 133 13.94 -14.79 14.16
C ASP A 133 15.30 -14.57 13.48
N LYS A 134 15.31 -14.40 12.15
CA LYS A 134 16.49 -14.08 11.33
C LYS A 134 16.37 -12.67 10.76
N THR A 135 17.44 -11.88 10.77
CA THR A 135 17.44 -10.48 10.31
C THR A 135 18.71 -10.05 9.58
N GLY A 136 19.55 -11.00 9.15
CA GLY A 136 20.85 -10.74 8.53
C GLY A 136 20.76 -10.15 7.11
N GLY A 137 19.79 -10.60 6.32
CA GLY A 137 19.54 -10.17 4.94
C GLY A 137 18.19 -9.48 4.75
N THR A 138 17.94 -9.05 3.52
CA THR A 138 16.71 -8.33 3.13
C THR A 138 16.17 -8.85 1.79
N GLN A 139 15.46 -9.97 1.86
CA GLN A 139 14.80 -10.68 0.76
C GLN A 139 13.30 -10.38 0.74
N LEU A 140 12.88 -9.47 -0.14
CA LEU A 140 11.49 -9.05 -0.24
C LEU A 140 10.66 -9.96 -1.15
N LEU A 141 11.25 -10.59 -2.16
CA LEU A 141 10.54 -11.39 -3.16
C LEU A 141 9.71 -12.52 -2.54
N PRO A 142 10.23 -13.34 -1.59
CA PRO A 142 9.42 -14.39 -0.97
C PRO A 142 8.17 -13.84 -0.27
N ALA A 143 8.30 -12.68 0.39
CA ALA A 143 7.18 -12.01 1.03
C ALA A 143 6.16 -11.51 -0.01
N LEU A 144 6.62 -10.93 -1.13
CA LEU A 144 5.73 -10.48 -2.20
C LEU A 144 4.95 -11.64 -2.86
N CYS A 145 5.59 -12.79 -3.05
CA CYS A 145 4.92 -13.99 -3.56
C CYS A 145 3.83 -14.48 -2.59
N GLU A 146 4.02 -14.33 -1.29
CA GLU A 146 2.96 -14.63 -0.31
C GLU A 146 1.85 -13.58 -0.31
N VAL A 147 2.22 -12.30 -0.43
CA VAL A 147 1.27 -11.19 -0.56
C VAL A 147 0.37 -11.36 -1.77
N GLU A 148 0.92 -11.78 -2.91
CA GLU A 148 0.16 -12.09 -4.12
C GLU A 148 -0.93 -13.14 -3.85
N LYS A 149 -0.57 -14.26 -3.21
CA LYS A 149 -1.55 -15.30 -2.83
C LYS A 149 -2.65 -14.75 -1.92
N MET A 150 -2.29 -13.94 -0.92
CA MET A 150 -3.27 -13.35 -0.01
C MET A 150 -4.21 -12.38 -0.72
N VAL A 151 -3.69 -11.61 -1.68
CA VAL A 151 -4.50 -10.73 -2.53
C VAL A 151 -5.46 -11.56 -3.36
N ASP A 152 -4.98 -12.61 -4.02
CA ASP A 152 -5.81 -13.47 -4.86
C ASP A 152 -6.90 -14.16 -4.03
N GLU A 153 -6.54 -14.74 -2.88
CA GLU A 153 -7.49 -15.33 -1.93
C GLU A 153 -8.57 -14.33 -1.49
N TYR A 154 -8.18 -13.08 -1.22
CA TYR A 154 -9.11 -12.03 -0.83
C TYR A 154 -10.07 -11.63 -1.96
N MET A 155 -9.55 -11.54 -3.19
CA MET A 155 -10.32 -11.20 -4.38
C MET A 155 -11.31 -12.31 -4.76
N ASP A 156 -10.91 -13.57 -4.58
CA ASP A 156 -11.68 -14.77 -4.96
C ASP A 156 -12.75 -15.19 -3.93
N MET A 157 -12.84 -14.53 -2.77
CA MET A 157 -13.86 -14.84 -1.77
C MET A 157 -15.28 -14.74 -2.37
N LYS A 158 -15.93 -15.89 -2.57
CA LYS A 158 -17.21 -16.03 -3.29
C LYS A 158 -18.42 -15.40 -2.58
N ASP A 159 -18.28 -15.04 -1.32
CA ASP A 159 -19.41 -14.68 -0.45
C ASP A 159 -19.87 -13.22 -0.52
N ASN A 160 -19.24 -12.34 -1.31
CA ASN A 160 -19.67 -10.94 -1.36
C ASN A 160 -19.65 -10.37 -2.78
N LEU A 161 -20.84 -9.95 -3.25
CA LEU A 161 -21.08 -9.11 -4.44
C LEU A 161 -20.48 -7.69 -4.30
N LEU A 162 -19.77 -7.41 -3.20
CA LEU A 162 -19.23 -6.10 -2.92
C LEU A 162 -17.91 -5.88 -3.68
N PRO A 163 -17.67 -4.67 -4.22
CA PRO A 163 -16.37 -4.32 -4.80
C PRO A 163 -15.25 -4.52 -3.78
N ARG A 164 -14.10 -5.01 -4.26
CA ARG A 164 -12.89 -5.24 -3.46
C ARG A 164 -11.76 -4.39 -3.97
N ASN A 165 -11.03 -3.76 -3.07
CA ASN A 165 -9.77 -3.10 -3.35
C ASN A 165 -8.73 -3.50 -2.29
N THR A 166 -7.47 -3.56 -2.70
CA THR A 166 -6.35 -3.83 -1.81
C THR A 166 -5.33 -2.70 -1.87
N LEU A 167 -4.86 -2.27 -0.71
CA LEU A 167 -3.69 -1.41 -0.56
C LEU A 167 -2.59 -2.20 0.14
N ILE A 168 -1.47 -2.37 -0.55
CA ILE A 168 -0.23 -2.85 0.03
C ILE A 168 0.54 -1.63 0.55
N LEU A 169 0.93 -1.65 1.82
CA LEU A 169 1.82 -0.66 2.43
C LEU A 169 3.18 -1.29 2.72
N LEU A 170 4.15 -1.07 1.84
CA LEU A 170 5.53 -1.53 2.01
C LEU A 170 6.31 -0.53 2.85
N MET A 171 6.85 -0.96 3.99
CA MET A 171 7.60 -0.11 4.93
C MET A 171 9.04 -0.61 5.04
N THR A 172 9.99 0.10 4.44
CA THR A 172 11.40 -0.34 4.30
C THR A 172 12.35 0.85 4.17
N ASP A 173 13.64 0.65 4.44
CA ASP A 173 14.69 1.63 4.15
C ASP A 173 15.34 1.39 2.77
N GLY A 174 14.80 0.48 1.97
CA GLY A 174 15.20 0.20 0.59
C GLY A 174 16.53 -0.52 0.42
N MET A 175 17.12 -1.08 1.49
CA MET A 175 18.25 -2.00 1.36
C MET A 175 17.71 -3.37 1.03
N MET A 176 17.79 -3.81 -0.23
CA MET A 176 17.25 -5.11 -0.65
C MET A 176 18.32 -5.91 -1.40
N ASP A 177 18.45 -7.18 -1.05
CA ASP A 177 19.39 -8.10 -1.70
C ASP A 177 18.83 -8.60 -3.04
N ASP A 178 17.50 -8.70 -3.14
CA ASP A 178 16.76 -9.20 -4.31
C ASP A 178 16.03 -8.09 -5.07
N TYR A 179 16.55 -6.85 -5.03
CA TYR A 179 15.89 -5.65 -5.58
C TYR A 179 15.29 -5.85 -6.98
N LYS A 180 16.05 -6.46 -7.90
CA LYS A 180 15.62 -6.62 -9.30
C LYS A 180 14.39 -7.52 -9.42
N ASP A 181 14.42 -8.67 -8.75
CA ASP A 181 13.34 -9.65 -8.83
C ASP A 181 12.12 -9.16 -8.04
N SER A 182 12.34 -8.51 -6.90
CA SER A 182 11.30 -7.82 -6.13
C SER A 182 10.61 -6.73 -6.95
N LEU A 183 11.36 -5.92 -7.70
CA LEU A 183 10.78 -4.90 -8.58
C LEU A 183 9.95 -5.56 -9.70
N MET A 184 10.42 -6.65 -10.31
CA MET A 184 9.66 -7.38 -11.33
C MET A 184 8.32 -7.88 -10.77
N LYS A 185 8.32 -8.49 -9.59
CA LYS A 185 7.09 -8.95 -8.92
C LYS A 185 6.16 -7.80 -8.56
N ILE A 186 6.70 -6.65 -8.14
CA ILE A 186 5.90 -5.44 -7.88
C ILE A 186 5.22 -4.93 -9.14
N GLU A 187 5.94 -4.89 -10.28
CA GLU A 187 5.35 -4.48 -11.56
C GLU A 187 4.25 -5.46 -12.02
N GLU A 188 4.40 -6.76 -11.76
CA GLU A 188 3.33 -7.75 -11.98
C GLU A 188 2.10 -7.47 -11.11
N LEU A 189 2.29 -7.23 -9.81
CA LEU A 189 1.19 -6.90 -8.88
C LEU A 189 0.43 -5.64 -9.31
N LYS A 190 1.13 -4.62 -9.81
CA LYS A 190 0.53 -3.37 -10.29
C LYS A 190 -0.37 -3.54 -11.52
N LEU A 191 -0.30 -4.67 -12.22
CA LEU A 191 -1.24 -4.96 -13.31
C LEU A 191 -2.68 -5.19 -12.81
N ASN A 192 -2.86 -5.48 -11.52
CA ASN A 192 -4.17 -5.58 -10.90
C ASN A 192 -4.73 -4.18 -10.59
N GLU A 193 -5.75 -3.78 -11.35
CA GLU A 193 -6.42 -2.47 -11.25
C GLU A 193 -7.16 -2.22 -9.93
N ASN A 194 -7.44 -3.27 -9.15
CA ASN A 194 -8.02 -3.17 -7.80
C ASN A 194 -6.95 -3.20 -6.69
N LEU A 195 -5.67 -3.16 -7.07
CA LEU A 195 -4.54 -3.16 -6.15
C LEU A 195 -3.74 -1.86 -6.29
N SER A 196 -3.34 -1.30 -5.17
CA SER A 196 -2.37 -0.21 -5.12
C SER A 196 -1.25 -0.54 -4.15
N ILE A 197 -0.06 -0.03 -4.45
CA ILE A 197 1.14 -0.20 -3.62
C ILE A 197 1.58 1.18 -3.18
N SER A 198 1.57 1.39 -1.87
CA SER A 198 2.17 2.53 -1.21
C SER A 198 3.46 2.11 -0.53
N VAL A 199 4.46 2.99 -0.60
CA VAL A 199 5.78 2.72 -0.05
C VAL A 199 6.14 3.81 0.94
N MET A 200 6.43 3.39 2.17
CA MET A 200 7.03 4.23 3.19
C MET A 200 8.53 3.99 3.24
N TYR A 201 9.30 4.99 2.82
CA TYR A 201 10.76 4.99 2.94
C TYR A 201 11.19 5.44 4.33
N LEU A 202 11.87 4.56 5.06
CA LEU A 202 12.39 4.82 6.40
C LEU A 202 13.84 5.31 6.32
N ASP A 203 14.01 6.63 6.22
CA ASP A 203 15.35 7.22 6.27
C ASP A 203 15.94 7.10 7.69
N GLN A 204 17.26 7.01 7.75
CA GLN A 204 18.01 6.95 8.99
C GLN A 204 18.47 8.37 9.38
N LEU A 205 18.53 8.68 10.66
CA LEU A 205 19.16 9.90 11.12
C LEU A 205 20.67 9.84 10.85
N ILE A 206 21.23 10.93 10.32
CA ILE A 206 22.68 11.15 10.29
C ILE A 206 22.99 12.10 11.44
N GLU A 207 23.58 11.58 12.51
CA GLU A 207 23.98 12.42 13.63
C GLU A 207 25.27 13.18 13.30
N GLU A 208 25.35 14.40 13.77
CA GLU A 208 26.53 15.24 13.58
C GLU A 208 27.72 14.65 14.36
N GLY A 209 28.86 14.47 13.70
CA GLY A 209 30.03 13.83 14.28
C GLY A 209 30.04 12.30 14.23
N SER A 210 29.02 11.64 13.65
CA SER A 210 29.08 10.21 13.37
C SER A 210 30.13 9.88 12.31
N LYS A 211 30.87 8.80 12.53
CA LYS A 211 31.76 8.21 11.53
C LYS A 211 31.02 7.16 10.73
N TRP A 212 31.19 7.19 9.42
CA TRP A 212 30.56 6.26 8.50
C TRP A 212 31.61 5.45 7.77
N TYR A 213 31.33 4.17 7.53
CA TYR A 213 32.22 3.26 6.84
C TYR A 213 31.41 2.49 5.79
N SER A 214 32.05 2.12 4.69
CA SER A 214 31.45 1.25 3.70
C SER A 214 31.51 -0.20 4.17
N TRP A 215 30.52 -1.00 3.76
CA TRP A 215 30.62 -2.46 3.84
C TRP A 215 31.50 -2.96 2.69
N ASP A 216 32.45 -3.82 3.00
CA ASP A 216 33.24 -4.59 2.04
C ASP A 216 32.46 -5.87 1.69
N GLU A 217 31.85 -5.89 0.52
CA GLU A 217 31.04 -7.04 0.06
C GLU A 217 31.88 -8.31 -0.15
N GLU A 218 33.17 -8.20 -0.46
CA GLU A 218 34.03 -9.37 -0.67
C GLU A 218 34.41 -10.05 0.64
N LYS A 219 34.60 -9.25 1.70
CA LYS A 219 35.02 -9.74 3.03
C LYS A 219 33.86 -9.91 4.00
N ASP A 220 32.67 -9.44 3.63
CA ASP A 220 31.47 -9.39 4.47
C ASP A 220 31.73 -8.70 5.83
N GLU A 221 32.44 -7.57 5.79
CA GLU A 221 32.78 -6.78 6.98
C GLU A 221 32.78 -5.28 6.70
N LEU A 222 32.79 -4.45 7.76
CA LEU A 222 32.96 -3.00 7.62
C LEU A 222 34.40 -2.65 7.24
N ASP A 223 34.56 -1.88 6.17
CA ASP A 223 35.85 -1.31 5.76
C ASP A 223 36.19 -0.07 6.60
N TYR A 224 36.96 -0.29 7.67
CA TYR A 224 37.47 0.77 8.53
C TYR A 224 38.66 1.53 7.94
N SER A 225 39.17 1.15 6.76
CA SER A 225 40.35 1.78 6.15
C SER A 225 40.07 3.22 5.70
N LYS A 226 38.80 3.53 5.39
CA LYS A 226 38.40 4.85 4.91
C LYS A 226 37.03 5.25 5.46
N GLU A 227 37.01 6.37 6.15
CA GLU A 227 35.75 7.01 6.55
C GLU A 227 35.00 7.53 5.31
N THR A 228 33.71 7.22 5.20
CA THR A 228 32.81 7.70 4.15
C THR A 228 32.32 9.10 4.52
N PRO A 229 32.56 10.12 3.67
CA PRO A 229 32.05 11.47 3.90
C PRO A 229 30.52 11.47 4.04
N VAL A 230 30.00 12.30 4.95
CA VAL A 230 28.55 12.41 5.21
C VAL A 230 27.77 12.76 3.93
N GLU A 231 28.34 13.56 3.05
CA GLU A 231 27.78 13.95 1.76
C GLU A 231 27.58 12.74 0.85
N GLU A 232 28.53 11.80 0.84
CA GLU A 232 28.43 10.55 0.08
C GLU A 232 27.35 9.64 0.67
N VAL A 233 27.24 9.57 2.00
CA VAL A 233 26.16 8.84 2.69
C VAL A 233 24.79 9.41 2.28
N ARG A 234 24.63 10.74 2.30
CA ARG A 234 23.40 11.43 1.87
C ARG A 234 23.07 11.14 0.41
N GLU A 235 24.07 11.16 -0.48
CA GLU A 235 23.84 10.88 -1.90
C GLU A 235 23.42 9.42 -2.14
N LYS A 236 24.07 8.45 -1.48
CA LYS A 236 23.70 7.03 -1.56
C LYS A 236 22.26 6.79 -1.10
N ARG A 237 21.84 7.43 -0.01
CA ARG A 237 20.46 7.33 0.49
C ARG A 237 19.44 7.98 -0.43
N LYS A 238 19.75 9.16 -0.97
CA LYS A 238 18.90 9.79 -1.99
C LYS A 238 18.71 8.86 -3.19
N LYS A 239 19.79 8.28 -3.72
CA LYS A 239 19.71 7.31 -4.83
C LYS A 239 18.86 6.08 -4.47
N ARG A 240 18.96 5.60 -3.23
CA ARG A 240 18.14 4.48 -2.73
C ARG A 240 16.66 4.84 -2.68
N ALA A 241 16.33 6.02 -2.13
CA ALA A 241 14.96 6.51 -2.11
C ALA A 241 14.38 6.65 -3.53
N GLU A 242 15.15 7.23 -4.47
CA GLU A 242 14.73 7.35 -5.87
C GLU A 242 14.49 5.98 -6.54
N LYS A 243 15.34 4.99 -6.27
CA LYS A 243 15.11 3.62 -6.74
C LYS A 243 13.81 3.03 -6.16
N LEU A 244 13.62 3.20 -4.85
CA LEU A 244 12.47 2.66 -4.15
C LEU A 244 11.14 3.30 -4.58
N LYS A 245 11.13 4.52 -5.11
CA LYS A 245 9.92 5.13 -5.71
C LYS A 245 9.28 4.25 -6.78
N HIS A 246 10.09 3.51 -7.55
CA HIS A 246 9.58 2.60 -8.55
C HIS A 246 8.73 1.45 -7.97
N PHE A 247 8.75 1.23 -6.65
CA PHE A 247 7.89 0.23 -6.02
C PHE A 247 6.45 0.74 -5.82
N ALA A 248 6.26 2.05 -5.70
CA ALA A 248 4.94 2.63 -5.52
C ALA A 248 4.13 2.59 -6.83
N SER A 249 2.81 2.47 -6.72
CA SER A 249 1.91 2.53 -7.88
C SER A 249 1.85 3.94 -8.50
N SER A 250 2.16 4.98 -7.71
CA SER A 250 2.23 6.37 -8.16
C SER A 250 3.11 7.20 -7.21
N ASP A 251 3.57 8.37 -7.67
CA ASP A 251 4.48 9.23 -6.89
C ASP A 251 3.88 9.71 -5.56
N ASP A 252 2.56 9.93 -5.50
CA ASP A 252 1.82 10.33 -4.30
C ASP A 252 1.65 9.19 -3.28
N LEU A 253 1.91 7.95 -3.70
CA LEU A 253 1.92 6.77 -2.84
C LEU A 253 3.33 6.44 -2.31
N PHE A 254 4.35 7.21 -2.68
CA PHE A 254 5.67 7.15 -2.07
C PHE A 254 5.82 8.24 -1.00
N MET A 255 6.09 7.84 0.23
CA MET A 255 6.15 8.74 1.38
C MET A 255 7.39 8.49 2.24
N SER A 256 8.00 9.55 2.76
CA SER A 256 9.10 9.47 3.75
C SER A 256 8.60 9.57 5.20
N ALA A 257 7.33 9.88 5.39
CA ALA A 257 6.63 9.88 6.66
C ALA A 257 5.17 9.47 6.41
N VAL A 258 4.57 8.69 7.31
CA VAL A 258 3.18 8.29 7.13
C VAL A 258 2.26 9.49 7.33
N ASP A 259 1.44 9.75 6.30
CA ASP A 259 0.25 10.58 6.42
C ASP A 259 -1.00 9.67 6.47
N PRO A 260 -1.58 9.43 7.66
CA PRO A 260 -2.76 8.60 7.80
C PRO A 260 -3.98 9.14 7.03
N GLU A 261 -4.08 10.45 6.79
CA GLU A 261 -5.15 11.02 5.99
C GLU A 261 -4.94 10.75 4.50
N ALA A 262 -3.71 10.81 3.99
CA ALA A 262 -3.42 10.43 2.61
C ALA A 262 -3.80 8.97 2.34
N ILE A 263 -3.43 8.04 3.23
CA ILE A 263 -3.81 6.63 3.15
C ILE A 263 -5.33 6.47 3.15
N ARG A 264 -6.03 7.12 4.09
CA ARG A 264 -7.49 7.07 4.13
C ARG A 264 -8.13 7.65 2.86
N ASN A 265 -7.63 8.77 2.36
CA ASN A 265 -8.18 9.43 1.19
C ASN A 265 -7.96 8.60 -0.07
N HIS A 266 -6.79 7.98 -0.24
CA HIS A 266 -6.53 7.02 -1.31
C HIS A 266 -7.55 5.88 -1.28
N MET A 267 -7.77 5.30 -0.10
CA MET A 267 -8.76 4.25 0.08
C MET A 267 -10.19 4.75 -0.20
N ILE A 268 -10.53 5.98 0.18
CA ILE A 268 -11.86 6.53 -0.12
C ILE A 268 -12.04 6.76 -1.63
N ASN A 269 -11.01 7.26 -2.29
CA ASN A 269 -11.04 7.62 -3.71
C ASN A 269 -11.06 6.38 -4.60
N SER A 270 -10.33 5.31 -4.25
CA SER A 270 -10.34 4.05 -5.01
C SER A 270 -11.75 3.46 -5.10
N ILE A 271 -12.57 3.56 -4.05
CA ILE A 271 -13.99 3.13 -4.08
C ILE A 271 -14.78 3.90 -5.13
N THR A 272 -14.53 5.21 -5.24
CA THR A 272 -15.29 6.10 -6.15
C THR A 272 -14.98 5.76 -7.60
N ALA A 273 -13.73 5.38 -7.90
CA ALA A 273 -13.31 4.94 -9.23
C ALA A 273 -13.89 3.56 -9.59
N THR A 274 -13.78 2.56 -8.69
CA THR A 274 -14.31 1.21 -8.94
C THR A 274 -15.85 1.18 -9.07
N SER A 275 -16.55 2.10 -8.38
CA SER A 275 -18.02 2.21 -8.47
C SER A 275 -18.53 2.86 -9.76
N GLN A 276 -17.67 3.49 -10.57
CA GLN A 276 -18.04 4.07 -11.87
C GLN A 276 -17.97 3.06 -13.02
N LEU A 277 -17.30 1.93 -12.81
CA LEU A 277 -17.10 0.87 -13.80
C LEU A 277 -18.18 -0.24 -13.71
N ILE A 278 -19.09 -0.17 -12.73
CA ILE A 278 -20.22 -1.09 -12.51
C ILE A 278 -21.54 -0.40 -12.90
#